data_AF-I3SG56-F1
#
_entry.id   AF-I3SG56-F1
#
_cell.length_a   1.000
_cell.length_b   1.000
_cell.length_c   1.000
_cell.angle_alpha   90.00
_cell.angle_beta   90.00
_cell.angle_gamma   90.00
#
_symmetry.space_group_name_H-M   'P 1'
#
loop_
_entity.id
_entity.type
_entity.pdbx_description
1 polymer ?
#
loop_
_entity_poly.entity_id
_entity_poly.type
_entity_poly.pdbx_seq_one_letter_code
_entity_poly.pdbx_strand_id
1 'polypeptide(L)'
;MTEADQELLKSKPHGKIADAVVALDGSGQYRTINEAVNAAPSHSNRRHVIYVKKGLYKENIDMKKKMTNIMMVGDGIGQTIVTSNRNFMQGWTTFRTATFAVSGKGFIAKDMTFLNGGSWLPRTGVKFTAGLSN
;
A
#
# COMPACT_ATOMS: atom_id res chain seq x y z
N MET A 1 1.97 5.49 18.13
CA MET A 1 2.81 6.13 17.10
C MET A 1 3.97 6.78 17.84
N THR A 2 5.20 6.42 17.52
CA THR A 2 6.42 6.90 18.19
C THR A 2 6.89 8.24 17.59
N GLU A 3 7.85 8.92 18.22
CA GLU A 3 8.45 10.14 17.65
C GLU A 3 9.21 9.85 16.35
N ALA A 4 9.92 8.72 16.29
CA ALA A 4 10.56 8.25 15.07
C ALA A 4 9.55 8.05 13.92
N ASP A 5 8.34 7.58 14.24
CA ASP A 5 7.25 7.47 13.27
C ASP A 5 6.83 8.84 12.72
N GLN A 6 6.79 9.86 13.57
CA GLN A 6 6.43 11.22 13.17
C GLN A 6 7.51 11.86 12.28
N GLU A 7 8.78 11.59 12.52
CA GLU A 7 9.87 12.05 11.65
C GLU A 7 9.83 11.39 10.26
N LEU A 8 9.53 10.09 10.20
CA LEU A 8 9.31 9.38 8.94
C LEU A 8 8.11 9.95 8.17
N LEU A 9 7.06 10.37 8.87
CA LEU A 9 5.90 11.01 8.25
C LEU A 9 6.19 12.43 7.74
N LYS A 10 7.13 13.16 8.34
CA LYS A 10 7.51 14.51 7.91
C LYS A 10 8.54 14.52 6.77
N SER A 11 9.35 13.47 6.66
CA SER A 11 10.37 13.35 5.62
C SER A 11 9.78 12.92 4.26
N LYS A 12 10.42 13.38 3.17
CA LYS A 12 10.17 12.82 1.83
C LYS A 12 10.86 11.46 1.76
N PRO A 13 10.17 10.38 1.35
CA PRO A 13 10.76 9.06 1.20
C PRO A 13 11.68 9.06 -0.03
N HIS A 14 12.88 9.58 0.12
CA HIS A 14 13.96 9.22 -0.79
C HIS A 14 14.38 7.81 -0.38
N GLY A 15 14.55 6.88 -1.34
CA GLY A 15 14.75 5.43 -1.12
C GLY A 15 15.89 5.00 -0.18
N LYS A 16 16.60 5.94 0.47
CA LYS A 16 17.56 5.72 1.55
C LYS A 16 16.93 5.33 2.90
N ILE A 17 15.62 5.51 3.10
CA ILE A 17 14.92 5.17 4.36
C ILE A 17 14.05 3.91 4.24
N ALA A 18 13.89 3.36 3.02
CA ALA A 18 13.07 2.18 2.80
C ALA A 18 13.85 0.89 3.11
N ASP A 19 13.25 0.00 3.89
CA ASP A 19 13.77 -1.36 4.11
C ASP A 19 13.45 -2.28 2.90
N ALA A 20 12.36 -1.98 2.16
CA ALA A 20 11.97 -2.69 0.95
C ALA A 20 11.48 -1.71 -0.15
N VAL A 21 11.83 -1.97 -1.41
CA VAL A 21 11.34 -1.19 -2.56
C VAL A 21 10.53 -2.04 -3.54
N VAL A 22 9.30 -1.61 -3.83
CA VAL A 22 8.41 -2.24 -4.81
C VAL A 22 8.34 -1.37 -6.05
N ALA A 23 8.56 -1.96 -7.23
CA ALA A 23 8.43 -1.27 -8.50
C ALA A 23 8.00 -2.21 -9.64
N LEU A 24 6.94 -1.82 -10.36
CA LEU A 24 6.42 -2.59 -11.51
C LEU A 24 7.40 -2.68 -12.69
N ASP A 25 8.24 -1.67 -12.85
CA ASP A 25 9.25 -1.59 -13.92
C ASP A 25 10.50 -2.45 -13.65
N GLY A 26 10.56 -3.13 -12.49
CA GLY A 26 11.71 -3.93 -12.08
C GLY A 26 12.88 -3.15 -11.51
N SER A 27 12.75 -1.83 -11.33
CA SER A 27 13.78 -0.98 -10.70
C SER A 27 13.78 -1.04 -9.16
N GLY A 28 13.01 -1.96 -8.58
CA GLY A 28 12.90 -2.22 -7.15
C GLY A 28 13.31 -3.65 -6.80
N GLN A 29 13.28 -3.99 -5.51
CA GLN A 29 13.60 -5.35 -5.04
C GLN A 29 12.44 -6.33 -5.31
N TYR A 30 11.21 -5.83 -5.29
CA TYR A 30 9.99 -6.60 -5.51
C TYR A 30 9.17 -5.99 -6.63
N ARG A 31 8.42 -6.83 -7.35
CA ARG A 31 7.48 -6.38 -8.39
C ARG A 31 6.07 -6.19 -7.83
N THR A 32 5.76 -6.87 -6.73
CA THR A 32 4.45 -6.86 -6.10
C THR A 32 4.52 -6.41 -4.65
N ILE A 33 3.43 -5.82 -4.15
CA ILE A 33 3.34 -5.40 -2.75
C ILE A 33 3.23 -6.63 -1.85
N ASN A 34 2.55 -7.69 -2.31
CA ASN A 34 2.44 -8.94 -1.56
C ASN A 34 3.80 -9.60 -1.30
N GLU A 35 4.71 -9.61 -2.27
CA GLU A 35 6.07 -10.13 -2.06
C GLU A 35 6.82 -9.34 -0.99
N ALA A 36 6.80 -8.01 -1.06
CA ALA A 36 7.47 -7.15 -0.08
C ALA A 36 6.90 -7.33 1.33
N VAL A 37 5.56 -7.43 1.44
CA VAL A 37 4.87 -7.66 2.72
C VAL A 37 5.18 -9.05 3.28
N ASN A 38 5.27 -10.08 2.43
CA ASN A 38 5.60 -11.43 2.87
C ASN A 38 7.07 -11.60 3.27
N ALA A 39 7.97 -10.81 2.69
CA ALA A 39 9.39 -10.77 3.05
C ALA A 39 9.66 -10.00 4.35
N ALA A 40 8.71 -9.19 4.81
CA ALA A 40 8.85 -8.41 6.04
C ALA A 40 8.94 -9.33 7.28
N PRO A 41 9.75 -8.95 8.28
CA PRO A 41 9.90 -9.73 9.52
C PRO A 41 8.58 -9.83 10.28
N SER A 42 8.25 -11.04 10.74
CA SER A 42 7.06 -11.29 11.55
C SER A 42 7.24 -10.79 12.98
N HIS A 43 6.20 -10.17 13.56
CA HIS A 43 6.19 -9.61 14.92
C HIS A 43 7.33 -8.63 15.22
N SER A 44 7.75 -7.85 14.21
CA SER A 44 8.81 -6.86 14.40
C SER A 44 8.38 -5.77 15.38
N ASN A 45 9.26 -5.47 16.34
CA ASN A 45 9.15 -4.31 17.24
C ASN A 45 9.64 -3.02 16.58
N ARG A 46 10.45 -3.13 15.52
CA ARG A 46 10.92 -2.00 14.70
C ARG A 46 9.96 -1.77 13.53
N ARG A 47 9.82 -0.51 13.12
CA ARG A 47 9.15 -0.14 11.89
C ARG A 47 9.84 -0.71 10.65
N HIS A 48 9.08 -1.37 9.80
CA HIS A 48 9.53 -1.84 8.49
C HIS A 48 8.91 -0.98 7.40
N VAL A 49 9.72 -0.22 6.67
CA VAL A 49 9.28 0.74 5.66
C VAL A 49 9.35 0.12 4.27
N ILE A 50 8.18 -0.06 3.65
CA ILE A 50 8.02 -0.52 2.27
C ILE A 50 7.72 0.70 1.40
N TYR A 51 8.63 1.05 0.51
CA TYR A 51 8.45 2.11 -0.47
C TYR A 51 7.90 1.53 -1.78
N VAL A 52 6.77 2.06 -2.22
CA VAL A 52 6.03 1.60 -3.40
C VAL A 52 6.11 2.69 -4.45
N LYS A 53 6.82 2.44 -5.55
CA LYS A 53 6.92 3.41 -6.65
C LYS A 53 5.58 3.59 -7.35
N LYS A 54 5.43 4.73 -8.02
CA LYS A 54 4.25 5.07 -8.84
C LYS A 54 3.89 3.92 -9.78
N GLY A 55 2.61 3.63 -9.88
CA GLY A 55 2.12 2.48 -10.62
C GLY A 55 0.71 2.09 -10.23
N LEU A 56 0.11 1.26 -11.08
CA LEU A 56 -1.18 0.63 -10.84
C LEU A 56 -0.97 -0.83 -10.43
N TYR A 57 -1.07 -1.10 -9.14
CA TYR A 57 -0.90 -2.42 -8.54
C TYR A 57 -2.27 -3.10 -8.45
N LYS A 58 -2.49 -4.09 -9.33
CA LYS A 58 -3.73 -4.87 -9.38
C LYS A 58 -3.63 -6.08 -8.46
N GLU A 59 -3.78 -5.87 -7.16
CA GLU A 59 -3.50 -6.87 -6.14
C GLU A 59 -4.56 -6.84 -5.02
N ASN A 60 -4.81 -8.01 -4.43
CA ASN A 60 -5.49 -8.13 -3.15
C ASN A 60 -4.44 -8.36 -2.07
N ILE A 61 -4.43 -7.47 -1.08
CA ILE A 61 -3.43 -7.51 -0.01
C ILE A 61 -4.12 -7.85 1.31
N ASP A 62 -3.64 -8.91 1.96
CA ASP A 62 -4.10 -9.35 3.27
C ASP A 62 -2.93 -9.39 4.25
N MET A 63 -2.81 -8.34 5.06
CA MET A 63 -1.80 -8.21 6.09
C MET A 63 -2.29 -8.88 7.37
N LYS A 64 -1.85 -10.12 7.58
CA LYS A 64 -2.20 -10.93 8.76
C LYS A 64 -1.65 -10.31 10.04
N LYS A 65 -2.20 -10.73 11.19
CA LYS A 65 -1.81 -10.24 12.54
C LYS A 65 -0.30 -10.29 12.82
N LYS A 66 0.42 -11.25 12.22
CA LYS A 66 1.87 -11.41 12.36
C LYS A 66 2.69 -10.27 11.73
N MET A 67 2.11 -9.49 10.83
CA MET A 67 2.78 -8.39 10.15
C MET A 67 2.57 -7.09 10.94
N THR A 68 3.43 -6.84 11.93
CA THR A 68 3.32 -5.68 12.83
C THR A 68 4.28 -4.56 12.41
N ASN A 69 3.90 -3.32 12.71
CA ASN A 69 4.74 -2.12 12.51
C ASN A 69 5.20 -1.89 11.06
N ILE A 70 4.40 -2.31 10.08
CA ILE A 70 4.66 -2.04 8.66
C ILE A 70 4.24 -0.61 8.32
N MET A 71 5.12 0.11 7.64
CA MET A 71 4.82 1.42 7.04
C MET A 71 4.93 1.30 5.53
N MET A 72 3.87 1.62 4.81
CA MET A 72 3.92 1.75 3.35
C MET A 72 3.94 3.20 2.94
N VAL A 73 4.81 3.52 1.98
CA VAL A 73 4.94 4.88 1.46
C VAL A 73 4.95 4.85 -0.05
N GLY A 74 4.06 5.62 -0.69
CA GLY A 74 4.00 5.75 -2.14
C GLY A 74 4.73 6.97 -2.67
N ASP A 75 4.81 7.08 -4.00
CA ASP A 75 5.30 8.28 -4.70
C ASP A 75 4.34 9.48 -4.67
N GLY A 76 3.09 9.26 -4.21
CA GLY A 76 2.08 10.29 -4.17
C GLY A 76 0.66 9.74 -4.28
N ILE A 77 -0.28 10.45 -3.66
CA ILE A 77 -1.72 10.22 -3.83
C ILE A 77 -2.07 10.35 -5.32
N GLY A 78 -2.77 9.35 -5.87
CA GLY A 78 -3.12 9.27 -7.28
C GLY A 78 -1.98 8.84 -8.21
N GLN A 79 -0.76 8.63 -7.72
CA GLN A 79 0.36 8.07 -8.50
C GLN A 79 0.64 6.62 -8.14
N THR A 80 0.49 6.27 -6.86
CA THR A 80 0.66 4.90 -6.36
C THR A 80 -0.72 4.35 -5.99
N ILE A 81 -1.27 3.51 -6.87
CA ILE A 81 -2.66 3.05 -6.77
C ILE A 81 -2.68 1.54 -6.59
N VAL A 82 -3.33 1.08 -5.54
CA VAL A 82 -3.65 -0.34 -5.32
C VAL A 82 -5.13 -0.55 -5.65
N THR A 83 -5.42 -1.50 -6.52
CA THR A 83 -6.79 -1.83 -6.92
C THR A 83 -7.03 -3.34 -6.96
N SER A 84 -8.25 -3.76 -6.63
CA SER A 84 -8.73 -5.11 -6.91
C SER A 84 -10.16 -5.08 -7.47
N ASN A 85 -10.58 -6.16 -8.10
CA ASN A 85 -11.91 -6.32 -8.69
C ASN A 85 -12.77 -7.41 -8.00
N ARG A 86 -12.39 -7.88 -6.81
CA ARG A 86 -13.17 -8.90 -6.08
C ARG A 86 -14.52 -8.35 -5.66
N ASN A 87 -15.58 -9.07 -5.98
CA ASN A 87 -16.95 -8.70 -5.65
C ASN A 87 -17.78 -9.92 -5.19
N PHE A 88 -18.92 -9.64 -4.56
CA PHE A 88 -19.82 -10.67 -4.04
C PHE A 88 -20.39 -11.58 -5.14
N MET A 89 -20.66 -11.03 -6.33
CA MET A 89 -21.17 -11.81 -7.47
C MET A 89 -20.16 -12.85 -7.98
N GLN A 90 -18.88 -12.72 -7.64
CA GLN A 90 -17.83 -13.70 -7.91
C GLN A 90 -17.66 -14.74 -6.79
N GLY A 91 -18.58 -14.80 -5.81
CA GLY A 91 -18.55 -15.77 -4.71
C GLY A 91 -17.64 -15.38 -3.53
N TRP A 92 -17.17 -14.12 -3.48
CA TRP A 92 -16.40 -13.62 -2.33
C TRP A 92 -17.32 -13.07 -1.25
N THR A 93 -17.06 -13.40 0.01
CA THR A 93 -17.76 -12.75 1.14
C THR A 93 -17.41 -11.25 1.18
N THR A 94 -18.32 -10.42 1.70
CA THR A 94 -18.12 -8.95 1.81
C THR A 94 -16.83 -8.57 2.53
N PHE A 95 -16.38 -9.38 3.50
CA PHE A 95 -15.10 -9.17 4.18
C PHE A 95 -13.88 -9.45 3.27
N ARG A 96 -14.01 -10.37 2.31
CA ARG A 96 -12.93 -10.79 1.41
C ARG A 96 -12.88 -10.01 0.09
N THR A 97 -13.80 -9.06 -0.13
CA THR A 97 -13.74 -8.12 -1.26
C THR A 97 -12.79 -6.95 -0.99
N ALA A 98 -12.25 -6.83 0.23
CA ALA A 98 -11.28 -5.81 0.56
C ALA A 98 -10.06 -5.89 -0.40
N THR A 99 -9.75 -4.77 -1.03
CA THR A 99 -8.52 -4.63 -1.83
C THR A 99 -7.29 -4.61 -0.91
N PHE A 100 -7.45 -4.04 0.27
CA PHE A 100 -6.40 -3.93 1.27
C PHE A 100 -6.98 -4.22 2.65
N ALA A 101 -6.58 -5.33 3.26
CA ALA A 101 -7.00 -5.73 4.60
C ALA A 101 -5.80 -5.73 5.55
N VAL A 102 -5.95 -5.08 6.71
CA VAL A 102 -4.89 -5.01 7.72
C VAL A 102 -5.41 -5.51 9.05
N SER A 103 -4.83 -6.61 9.51
CA SER A 103 -5.04 -7.17 10.85
C SER A 103 -3.83 -6.95 11.78
N GLY A 104 -2.70 -6.52 11.23
CA GLY A 104 -1.47 -6.24 11.96
C GLY A 104 -1.52 -4.92 12.73
N LYS A 105 -0.98 -4.89 13.95
CA LYS A 105 -0.91 -3.66 14.75
C LYS A 105 0.17 -2.71 14.23
N GLY A 106 -0.11 -1.41 14.29
CA GLY A 106 0.89 -0.36 14.03
C GLY A 106 1.15 -0.10 12.54
N PHE A 107 0.19 -0.45 11.67
CA PHE A 107 0.26 -0.15 10.26
C PHE A 107 0.14 1.35 9.98
N ILE A 108 0.98 1.87 9.08
CA ILE A 108 0.91 3.24 8.58
C ILE A 108 0.97 3.20 7.05
N ALA A 109 0.12 3.99 6.39
CA ALA A 109 0.22 4.26 4.96
C ALA A 109 0.36 5.77 4.72
N LYS A 110 1.23 6.16 3.81
CA LYS A 110 1.43 7.56 3.39
C LYS A 110 1.57 7.61 1.87
N ASP A 111 1.02 8.66 1.24
CA ASP A 111 1.19 8.94 -0.19
C ASP A 111 0.77 7.78 -1.12
N MET A 112 -0.25 7.03 -0.70
CA MET A 112 -0.83 5.90 -1.44
C MET A 112 -2.33 6.08 -1.67
N THR A 113 -2.85 5.37 -2.67
CA THR A 113 -4.27 5.35 -3.00
C THR A 113 -4.76 3.91 -3.04
N PHE A 114 -5.82 3.59 -2.29
CA PHE A 114 -6.44 2.27 -2.23
C PHE A 114 -7.85 2.37 -2.82
N LEU A 115 -8.14 1.56 -3.85
CA LEU A 115 -9.42 1.58 -4.55
C LEU A 115 -10.00 0.18 -4.67
N ASN A 116 -11.29 0.02 -4.36
CA ASN A 116 -12.00 -1.21 -4.66
C ASN A 116 -12.81 -1.02 -5.96
N GLY A 117 -12.57 -1.86 -6.96
CA GLY A 117 -13.18 -1.78 -8.28
C GLY A 117 -12.33 -1.02 -9.31
N GLY A 118 -12.40 -1.48 -10.56
CA GLY A 118 -11.65 -0.90 -11.69
C GLY A 118 -12.42 0.18 -12.48
N SER A 119 -13.69 0.42 -12.15
CA SER A 119 -14.61 1.19 -13.02
C SER A 119 -14.38 2.70 -13.00
N TRP A 120 -13.57 3.22 -12.06
CA TRP A 120 -13.41 4.66 -11.83
C TRP A 120 -11.99 5.18 -12.12
N LEU A 121 -11.10 4.33 -12.65
CA LEU A 121 -9.77 4.75 -13.08
C LEU A 121 -9.85 5.23 -14.54
N PRO A 122 -9.57 6.52 -14.83
CA PRO A 122 -9.49 6.98 -16.22
C PRO A 122 -8.38 6.20 -16.94
N ARG A 123 -8.63 5.75 -18.17
CA ARG A 123 -7.64 5.05 -19.02
C ARG A 123 -6.42 5.92 -19.35
N THR A 124 -6.49 7.21 -19.03
CA THR A 124 -5.49 8.24 -19.28
C THR A 124 -5.14 8.89 -17.95
N GLY A 125 -3.87 8.88 -17.55
CA GLY A 125 -3.34 9.24 -16.22
C GLY A 125 -3.63 10.66 -15.69
N VAL A 126 -4.90 11.01 -15.53
CA VAL A 126 -5.34 12.23 -14.85
C VAL A 126 -5.34 11.96 -13.35
N LYS A 127 -4.56 12.76 -12.62
CA LYS A 127 -4.51 12.75 -11.15
C LYS A 127 -5.90 13.03 -10.58
N PHE A 128 -6.41 12.13 -9.75
CA PHE A 128 -7.56 12.42 -8.91
C PHE A 128 -7.07 12.94 -7.56
N THR A 129 -7.43 14.17 -7.22
CA THR A 129 -7.29 14.71 -5.87
C THR A 129 -8.51 14.27 -5.08
N ALA A 130 -8.34 13.38 -4.11
CA ALA A 130 -9.43 12.98 -3.22
C ALA A 130 -9.83 14.19 -2.36
N GLY A 131 -11.05 14.68 -2.56
CA GLY A 131 -11.61 15.79 -1.80
C GLY A 131 -12.69 16.53 -2.59
N LEU A 132 -13.87 15.92 -2.75
CA LEU A 132 -15.13 16.66 -2.88
C LEU A 132 -16.23 15.88 -2.15
N SER A 133 -16.88 16.61 -1.25
CA SER A 133 -17.98 16.25 -0.37
C SER A 133 -19.26 15.86 -1.10
N ASN A 134 -20.16 15.19 -0.39
CA ASN A 134 -21.47 15.77 -0.11
C ASN A 134 -21.56 16.03 1.39
#